data_AF-B7BAV8-F1
#
_entry.id   AF-B7BAV8-F1
#
_cell.length_a   1.000
_cell.length_b   1.000
_cell.length_c   1.000
_cell.angle_alpha   90.00
_cell.angle_beta   90.00
_cell.angle_gamma   90.00
#
_symmetry.space_group_name_H-M   'P 1'
#
loop_
_entity.id
_entity.type
_entity.pdbx_description
1 polymer ?
#
loop_
_entity_poly.entity_id
_entity_poly.type
_entity_poly.pdbx_seq_one_letter_code
_entity_poly.pdbx_strand_id
1 'polypeptide(L)' 'MIVTFDKEYLKVLYEQGKDDKKHRFQPSIVSRYKRCVDYLKQVKKIEELFLIPFCVMKF' A
#
# COMPACT_ATOMS: atom_id res chain seq x y z
N MET A 1 14.80 -4.84 2.59
CA MET A 1 13.60 -4.97 3.43
C MET A 1 12.70 -6.04 2.83
N ILE A 2 12.26 -7.00 3.63
CA ILE A 2 11.33 -8.05 3.19
C ILE A 2 9.90 -7.55 3.49
N VAL A 3 9.01 -7.58 2.50
CA VAL A 3 7.59 -7.23 2.69
C VAL A 3 6.77 -8.51 2.65
N THR A 4 6.18 -8.84 3.79
CA THR A 4 5.28 -9.98 3.96
C THR A 4 3.84 -9.51 3.92
N PHE A 5 3.01 -10.14 3.10
CA PHE A 5 1.59 -9.84 3.00
C PHE A 5 0.81 -10.93 3.73
N ASP A 6 -0.11 -10.51 4.61
CA ASP A 6 -1.01 -11.41 5.35
C ASP A 6 -1.97 -12.16 4.41
N LYS A 7 -2.41 -11.49 3.34
CA LYS A 7 -3.38 -12.02 2.38
C LYS A 7 -2.82 -12.00 0.98
N GLU A 8 -3.07 -13.06 0.23
CA GLU A 8 -2.58 -13.20 -1.15
C GLU A 8 -3.09 -12.10 -2.07
N TYR A 9 -4.37 -11.70 -1.96
CA TYR A 9 -4.92 -10.64 -2.79
C TYR A 9 -4.21 -9.30 -2.57
N LEU A 10 -3.68 -9.02 -1.37
CA LEU A 10 -2.92 -7.79 -1.11
C LEU A 10 -1.58 -7.79 -1.85
N LYS A 11 -0.92 -8.95 -1.90
CA LYS A 11 0.29 -9.16 -2.69
C LYS A 11 0.00 -8.97 -4.19
N VAL A 12 -1.04 -9.63 -4.71
CA VAL A 12 -1.45 -9.50 -6.12
C VAL A 12 -1.83 -8.06 -6.45
N LEU A 13 -2.56 -7.39 -5.56
CA LEU A 13 -2.94 -5.99 -5.72
C LEU A 13 -1.70 -5.08 -5.79
N TYR A 14 -0.69 -5.32 -4.94
CA TYR A 14 0.56 -4.56 -4.94
C TYR A 14 1.41 -4.84 -6.21
N GLU A 15 1.69 -6.11 -6.49
CA GLU A 15 2.60 -6.53 -7.57
C GLU A 15 1.98 -6.31 -8.95
N GLN A 16 0.74 -6.78 -9.15
CA GLN A 16 0.09 -6.80 -10.46
C GLN A 16 -0.86 -5.62 -10.67
N GLY A 17 -1.33 -4.98 -9.60
CA GLY A 17 -2.33 -3.91 -9.70
C GLY A 17 -3.71 -4.40 -10.13
N LYS A 18 -3.97 -5.70 -10.02
CA LYS A 18 -5.25 -6.31 -10.38
C LYS A 18 -6.13 -6.48 -9.17
N ASP A 19 -7.43 -6.23 -9.35
CA ASP A 19 -8.48 -6.58 -8.41
C ASP A 19 -9.08 -7.95 -8.73
N ASP A 20 -9.40 -8.71 -7.69
CA ASP A 20 -10.21 -9.92 -7.80
C ASP A 20 -11.70 -9.55 -7.80
N LYS A 21 -12.55 -10.44 -8.35
CA LYS A 21 -14.00 -10.21 -8.41
C LYS A 21 -14.65 -9.95 -7.04
N LYS A 22 -14.09 -10.52 -5.97
CA LYS A 22 -14.52 -10.31 -4.57
C LYS A 22 -13.92 -9.06 -3.93
N HIS A 23 -12.83 -8.52 -4.47
CA HIS A 23 -12.03 -7.45 -3.87
C HIS A 23 -11.78 -6.32 -4.89
N ARG A 24 -12.86 -5.80 -5.45
CA ARG A 24 -12.84 -4.64 -6.35
C ARG A 24 -12.59 -3.36 -5.58
N PHE A 25 -11.46 -2.74 -5.88
CA PHE A 25 -11.09 -1.44 -5.34
C PHE A 25 -11.08 -0.39 -6.45
N GLN A 26 -11.41 0.85 -6.09
CA GLN A 26 -11.25 1.94 -7.04
C GLN A 26 -9.76 2.12 -7.41
N PRO A 27 -9.41 2.47 -8.66
CA PRO A 27 -8.02 2.62 -9.09
C PRO A 27 -7.22 3.62 -8.24
N SER A 28 -7.89 4.65 -7.72
CA SER A 28 -7.32 5.63 -6.80
C SER A 28 -6.88 5.01 -5.48
N ILE A 29 -7.66 4.08 -4.93
CA ILE A 29 -7.34 3.32 -3.72
C ILE A 29 -6.15 2.40 -3.96
N VAL A 30 -6.15 1.66 -5.08
CA VAL A 30 -5.04 0.78 -5.46
C VAL A 30 -3.73 1.57 -5.58
N SER A 31 -3.78 2.72 -6.23
CA SER A 31 -2.61 3.59 -6.41
C SER A 31 -2.09 4.15 -5.09
N ARG A 32 -2.99 4.54 -4.16
CA ARG A 32 -2.60 4.98 -2.82
C ARG A 32 -1.97 3.85 -2.01
N TYR A 33 -2.57 2.66 -2.05
CA TYR A 33 -2.05 1.48 -1.36
C TYR A 33 -0.62 1.16 -1.80
N LYS A 34 -0.37 1.10 -3.12
CA LYS A 34 0.99 0.88 -3.66
C LYS A 34 1.97 1.92 -3.18
N ARG A 35 1.61 3.21 -3.30
CA ARG A 35 2.46 4.32 -2.83
C ARG A 35 2.80 4.19 -1.34
N CYS A 36 1.82 3.87 -0.49
CA CYS A 36 2.08 3.69 0.94
C CYS A 36 3.08 2.55 1.19
N VAL A 37 2.93 1.40 0.52
CA VAL A 37 3.88 0.29 0.65
C VAL A 37 5.28 0.67 0.12
N ASP A 38 5.36 1.41 -0.98
CA ASP A 38 6.64 1.89 -1.52
C ASP A 38 7.32 2.88 -0.58
N TYR A 39 6.56 3.79 0.04
CA TYR A 39 7.08 4.66 1.07
C TYR A 39 7.63 3.83 2.22
N LEU A 40 6.83 2.91 2.77
CA LEU A 40 7.26 2.01 3.85
C LEU A 40 8.56 1.26 3.52
N LYS A 41 8.81 0.94 2.25
CA LYS A 41 10.06 0.32 1.79
C LYS A 41 11.26 1.27 1.75
N GLN A 42 11.02 2.55 1.47
CA GLN A 42 12.07 3.56 1.32
C GLN A 42 12.53 4.13 2.66
N VAL A 43 11.65 4.16 3.65
CA VAL A 43 11.95 4.77 4.94
C VAL A 43 13.03 4.01 5.69
N LYS A 44 14.00 4.74 6.25
CA LYS A 44 15.07 4.16 7.07
C LYS A 44 14.73 4.16 8.55
N LYS A 45 13.93 5.13 8.99
CA LYS A 45 13.47 5.29 10.37
C LYS A 45 11.96 5.48 10.44
N ILE A 46 11.36 5.10 11.56
CA ILE A 46 9.91 5.19 11.75
C ILE A 46 9.41 6.65 11.76
N GLU A 47 10.25 7.58 12.22
CA GLU A 47 9.87 8.99 12.37
C GLU A 47 9.58 9.68 11.04
N GLU A 48 10.28 9.26 9.98
CA GLU A 48 10.09 9.77 8.63
C GLU A 48 8.68 9.47 8.07
N LEU A 49 7.99 8.44 8.59
CA LEU A 49 6.59 8.18 8.20
C LEU A 49 5.65 9.30 8.64
N PHE A 50 5.93 9.97 9.77
CA PHE A 50 5.08 11.06 10.28
C PHE A 50 5.06 12.27 9.35
N LEU A 51 6.08 12.41 8.50
CA LEU A 51 6.19 13.49 7.52
C LEU A 51 5.39 13.21 6.25
N ILE A 52 4.82 12.01 6.08
CA ILE A 52 4.11 11.61 4.85
C ILE A 52 2.63 12.02 4.99
N PRO A 53 2.18 13.10 4.31
CA PRO A 53 0.84 13.66 4.52
C PRO A 53 -0.29 12.75 4.01
N PHE A 54 0.02 11.76 3.17
CA PHE A 54 -0.97 11.01 2.40
C PHE A 54 -1.39 9.68 3.03
N CYS A 55 -0.61 9.14 3.99
CA CYS A 55 -0.95 7.88 4.66
C CYS A 55 -1.90 8.10 5.85
N VAL A 56 -2.10 9.35 6.27
CA VAL A 56 -3.13 9.71 7.25
C VAL A 56 -4.49 9.60 6.56
N MET A 57 -5.12 8.44 6.74
CA MET A 57 -6.51 8.19 6.36
C MET A 57 -7.39 9.26 7.01
N LYS A 58 -7.74 10.31 6.26
CA LYS A 58 -9.02 10.98 6.47
C LYS A 58 -10.10 10.00 6.01
N PHE A 59 -10.60 9.22 6.97
CA PHE A 59 -11.87 8.51 6.86
C PHE A 59 -13.02 9.52 6.83
#